data_AF-A0A7C1N474-F1
#
_entry.id   AF-A0A7C1N474-F1
#
_cell.length_a   1.000
_cell.length_b   1.000
_cell.length_c   1.000
_cell.angle_alpha   90.00
_cell.angle_beta   90.00
_cell.angle_gamma   90.00
#
_symmetry.space_group_name_H-M   'P 1'
#
loop_
_entity.id
_entity.type
_entity.pdbx_description
1 polymer ?
#
loop_
_entity_poly.entity_id
_entity_poly.type
_entity_poly.pdbx_seq_one_letter_code
_entity_poly.pdbx_strand_id
1 'polypeptide(L)' 'MTPLHPVLAIVGPEVANHSVEFCEATTSPREREALLNGAKLLAMTAVDYLTSEALRKQVVAEFKRSA' A
#
# COMPACT_ATOMS: atom_id res chain seq x y z
N MET A 1 14.02 7.57 2.80
CA MET A 1 13.00 6.73 2.16
C MET A 1 11.80 7.61 1.88
N THR A 2 11.30 7.61 0.64
CA THR A 2 10.13 8.41 0.25
C THR A 2 8.86 7.81 0.86
N PRO A 3 7.97 8.60 1.48
CA PRO A 3 6.74 8.07 2.06
C PRO A 3 5.80 7.54 0.98
N LEU A 4 5.15 6.42 1.25
CA LEU A 4 4.13 5.79 0.41
C LEU A 4 2.84 5.68 1.22
N HIS A 5 1.69 5.97 0.59
CA HIS A 5 0.37 5.77 1.18
C HIS A 5 -0.56 5.00 0.22
N PRO A 6 -0.22 3.73 -0.11
CA PRO A 6 -1.05 2.91 -0.97
C PRO A 6 -2.32 2.49 -0.24
N VAL A 7 -3.40 2.31 -1.00
CA VAL A 7 -4.70 1.85 -0.48
C VAL A 7 -5.05 0.54 -1.17
N LEU A 8 -5.50 -0.46 -0.39
CA LEU A 8 -6.01 -1.74 -0.88
C LEU A 8 -7.49 -1.85 -0.56
N ALA A 9 -8.32 -2.07 -1.57
CA ALA A 9 -9.78 -2.00 -1.45
C ALA A 9 -10.38 -3.23 -0.74
N ILE A 10 -11.06 -3.01 0.37
CA ILE A 10 -11.85 -4.03 1.09
C ILE A 10 -13.34 -3.99 0.75
N VAL A 11 -13.81 -2.93 0.09
CA VAL A 11 -15.19 -2.71 -0.36
C VAL A 11 -15.22 -2.29 -1.83
N GLY A 12 -16.43 -2.28 -2.43
CA GLY A 12 -16.65 -1.71 -3.76
C GLY A 12 -16.62 -0.18 -3.78
N PRO A 13 -16.57 0.44 -4.97
CA PRO A 13 -16.46 1.89 -5.13
C PRO A 13 -17.68 2.68 -4.62
N GLU A 14 -18.82 2.01 -4.42
CA GLU A 14 -20.05 2.59 -3.90
C GLU A 14 -20.01 2.89 -2.39
N VAL A 15 -19.08 2.29 -1.64
CA VAL A 15 -19.00 2.44 -0.18
C VAL A 15 -18.01 3.55 0.19
N ALA A 16 -18.48 4.54 0.96
CA ALA A 16 -17.65 5.66 1.40
C ALA A 16 -16.77 5.27 2.61
N ASN A 17 -15.51 5.73 2.63
CA ASN A 17 -14.53 5.37 3.69
C ASN A 17 -14.94 5.70 5.13
N HIS A 18 -15.80 6.71 5.34
CA HIS A 18 -16.26 7.14 6.66
C HIS A 18 -17.72 6.77 6.92
N SER A 19 -18.15 5.61 6.42
CA SER A 19 -19.50 5.09 6.61
C SER A 19 -19.56 3.91 7.58
N VAL A 20 -20.76 3.60 8.05
CA VAL A 20 -21.00 2.43 8.92
C VAL A 20 -20.67 1.14 8.17
N GLU A 21 -21.03 1.08 6.89
CA GLU A 21 -20.76 -0.06 6.01
C GLU A 21 -19.25 -0.30 5.85
N PHE A 22 -18.45 0.76 5.75
CA PHE A 22 -16.99 0.63 5.73
C PHE A 22 -16.47 0.09 7.06
N CYS A 23 -16.97 0.61 8.19
CA CYS A 23 -16.61 0.12 9.52
C CYS A 23 -16.90 -1.38 9.66
N GLU A 24 -18.08 -1.85 9.23
CA GLU A 24 -18.44 -3.27 9.24
C GLU A 24 -17.47 -4.09 8.38
N ALA A 25 -17.15 -3.59 7.18
CA ALA A 25 -16.22 -4.25 6.27
C ALA A 25 -14.82 -4.43 6.87
N THR A 26 -14.37 -3.55 7.77
CA THR A 26 -13.04 -3.68 8.44
C THR A 26 -12.90 -4.93 9.31
N THR A 27 -14.01 -5.59 9.64
CA THR A 27 -13.99 -6.82 10.47
C THR A 27 -14.26 -8.09 9.66
N SER A 28 -14.44 -7.95 8.34
CA SER A 28 -14.80 -9.04 7.44
C SER A 28 -13.63 -9.99 7.15
N PRO A 29 -13.91 -11.23 6.68
CA PRO A 29 -12.86 -12.14 6.19
C PRO A 29 -12.03 -11.52 5.04
N ARG A 30 -12.68 -10.75 4.17
CA ARG A 30 -12.02 -10.04 3.06
C ARG A 30 -11.02 -9.01 3.56
N GLU A 31 -11.32 -8.28 4.64
CA GLU A 31 -10.36 -7.34 5.24
C GLU A 31 -9.12 -8.08 5.72
N ARG A 32 -9.27 -9.23 6.37
CA ARG A 32 -8.12 -10.00 6.87
C ARG A 32 -7.19 -10.45 5.75
N GLU A 33 -7.76 -10.87 4.63
CA GLU A 33 -6.99 -11.19 3.42
C GLU A 33 -6.27 -9.94 2.88
N ALA A 34 -6.96 -8.81 2.81
CA ALA A 34 -6.38 -7.55 2.38
C ALA A 34 -5.26 -7.07 3.31
N LEU A 35 -5.40 -7.22 4.63
CA LEU A 35 -4.37 -6.91 5.61
C LEU A 35 -3.09 -7.72 5.37
N LEU A 36 -3.24 -9.05 5.19
CA LEU A 36 -2.10 -9.92 4.89
C LEU A 36 -1.45 -9.58 3.55
N ASN A 37 -2.25 -9.27 2.53
CA ASN A 37 -1.75 -8.86 1.22
C ASN A 37 -1.02 -7.51 1.30
N GLY A 38 -1.56 -6.54 2.03
CA GLY A 38 -0.93 -5.25 2.26
C GLY A 38 0.41 -5.38 3.00
N ALA A 39 0.47 -6.21 4.04
CA ALA A 39 1.71 -6.49 4.76
C ALA A 39 2.77 -7.12 3.83
N LYS A 40 2.39 -8.11 3.02
CA LYS A 40 3.28 -8.74 2.05
C LYS A 40 3.74 -7.76 0.98
N LEU A 41 2.85 -6.92 0.45
CA LEU A 41 3.17 -5.90 -0.55
C LEU A 41 4.23 -4.94 -0.02
N LEU A 42 4.06 -4.41 1.19
CA LEU A 42 5.04 -3.52 1.81
C LEU A 42 6.38 -4.23 2.07
N ALA A 43 6.35 -5.46 2.59
CA ALA A 43 7.55 -6.24 2.85
C ALA A 43 8.34 -6.53 1.57
N MET A 44 7.66 -6.99 0.51
CA MET A 44 8.28 -7.25 -0.79
C MET A 44 8.84 -5.97 -1.42
N THR A 45 8.09 -4.87 -1.36
CA THR A 45 8.57 -3.54 -1.83
C THR A 45 9.85 -3.13 -1.09
N ALA A 46 9.89 -3.34 0.23
CA ALA A 46 11.08 -3.05 1.03
C ALA A 46 12.25 -3.96 0.64
N VAL A 47 12.02 -5.25 0.41
CA VAL A 47 13.04 -6.20 -0.05
C VAL A 47 13.63 -5.75 -1.39
N ASP A 48 12.80 -5.44 -2.38
CA ASP A 48 13.26 -4.97 -3.69
C ASP A 48 14.13 -3.71 -3.55
N TYR A 49 13.65 -2.74 -2.76
CA TYR A 49 14.37 -1.49 -2.52
C TYR A 49 15.70 -1.68 -1.77
N LEU A 50 15.71 -2.49 -0.72
CA LEU A 50 16.90 -2.69 0.13
C LEU A 50 17.95 -3.59 -0.54
N THR A 51 17.55 -4.48 -1.44
CA THR A 51 18.48 -5.40 -2.09
C THR A 51 18.98 -4.91 -3.44
N SER A 52 18.28 -3.99 -4.11
CA SER A 52 18.69 -3.45 -5.42
C SER A 52 19.25 -2.02 -5.33
N GLU A 53 20.57 -1.87 -5.45
CA GLU A 53 21.21 -0.54 -5.53
C GLU A 53 20.74 0.27 -6.74
N ALA A 54 20.54 -0.40 -7.88
CA ALA A 54 20.04 0.22 -9.10
C ALA A 54 18.64 0.83 -8.88
N LEU A 55 17.75 0.10 -8.21
CA LEU A 55 16.41 0.60 -7.88
C LEU A 55 16.47 1.80 -6.94
N ARG A 56 17.33 1.76 -5.90
CA ARG A 56 17.51 2.93 -5.00
C ARG A 56 17.96 4.17 -5.75
N LYS A 57 18.90 4.03 -6.69
CA LYS A 57 19.38 5.14 -7.52
C LYS A 57 18.26 5.71 -8.39
N GLN A 58 17.45 4.85 -9.01
CA GLN A 58 16.30 5.27 -9.82
C GLN A 58 15.25 6.01 -8.98
N VAL A 59 14.86 5.47 -7.82
CA VAL A 59 13.88 6.11 -6.92
C VAL A 59 14.34 7.51 -6.50
N VAL A 60 15.62 7.66 -6.12
CA VAL A 60 16.17 8.96 -5.73
C VAL A 60 16.21 9.94 -6.91
N ALA A 61 16.59 9.47 -8.10
CA ALA A 61 16.61 10.30 -9.29
C ALA A 61 15.20 10.79 -9.65
N GLU A 62 14.21 9.90 -9.63
CA GLU A 62 12.82 10.25 -9.96
C GLU A 62 12.22 11.21 -8.94
N PHE A 63 12.42 10.94 -7.65
CA PHE A 63 11.91 11.82 -6.59
C PHE A 63 12.46 13.24 -6.71
N LYS A 64 13.73 13.40 -7.13
CA LYS A 64 14.35 14.71 -7.37
C LYS A 64 13.84 15.41 -8.64
N ARG A 65 13.27 14.69 -9.61
CA ARG A 65 12.68 15.28 -10.81
C ARG A 65 11.27 15.81 -10.56
N SER A 66 10.55 15.21 -9.61
CA SER A 66 9.16 15.54 -9.28
C SER A 66 9.00 16.50 -8.10
N ALA A 67 10.12 16.93 -7.49
CA ALA A 67 10.18 17.95 -6.43
C ALA A 67 10.65 19.29 -7.00
#